data_AF-A0AAN8D0F1-F1
#
_entry.id   AF-A0AAN8D0F1-F1
#
_cell.length_a   1.000
_cell.length_b   1.000
_cell.length_c   1.000
_cell.angle_alpha   90.00
_cell.angle_beta   90.00
_cell.angle_gamma   90.00
#
_symmetry.space_group_name_H-M   'P 1'
#
loop_
_entity.id
_entity.type
_entity.pdbx_description
1 polymer ?
#
loop_
_entity_poly.entity_id
_entity_poly.type
_entity_poly.pdbx_seq_one_letter_code
_entity_poly.pdbx_strand_id
1 'polypeptide(L)'
;MMSRGMLMNEDLLQRAILEQEPKDKGQGIANEEGTQLDEILKLCLEFRNILRIDHLWEFTSLARLNLNNNLIENIEGLDHLINLTWLDLSFNGIELIEGLESLQKLEVLNLSDNKISVLENMETLERLTHFSIANNLLGELDIVLYLRKFKNLFNINLFGNPCSKEGDYTLFIAAFFPDLKFLDYTLLDENTKKEASIKHRYVLEEMKCEELHKQKAEKAEQRKETEAKLHTDAFVEFLNGSDLFKCMFNDDQEADKLHRVPEITDLLLIYPFKPNKQMGDLCKQIFETGLAEHKRRDKEVNCFFTGQNETVIEYQQKALHILANFEQQHKERTVDMRKLSDRELLKVKINQCNDEINQLCKGLMTLEFQMVSQLEDITKRLDINISEMVGYFTEMVRVSALALLDDASKDNLDEFLPDDVRILFTDKETVMDALTTGHDNHLMKINDRETQLVSRANSWKVALIKGIQDKDLKENRMRIKDLHRYMDHLLVQLEEFQ
;
A
#
# COMPACT_ATOMS: atom_id res chain seq x y z
N MET A 1 43.66 3.96 -27.74
CA MET A 1 43.60 3.94 -26.27
C MET A 1 42.21 3.50 -25.89
N MET A 2 42.03 2.32 -25.30
CA MET A 2 40.74 1.93 -24.73
C MET A 2 40.50 2.81 -23.52
N SER A 3 39.45 3.63 -23.54
CA SER A 3 39.03 4.40 -22.38
C SER A 3 38.65 3.42 -21.27
N ARG A 4 39.25 3.53 -20.08
CA ARG A 4 38.85 2.73 -18.92
C ARG A 4 37.44 3.18 -18.53
N GLY A 5 36.50 2.24 -18.46
CA GLY A 5 35.16 2.51 -17.91
C GLY A 5 35.26 3.01 -16.47
N MET A 6 34.34 3.88 -16.08
CA MET A 6 34.33 4.57 -14.79
C MET A 6 33.05 4.28 -14.02
N LEU A 7 33.14 4.23 -12.69
CA LEU A 7 31.98 4.18 -11.79
C LEU A 7 31.45 5.60 -11.58
N MET A 8 30.13 5.76 -11.53
CA MET A 8 29.50 7.03 -11.20
C MET A 8 29.85 7.42 -9.75
N ASN A 9 30.26 8.67 -9.53
CA ASN A 9 30.62 9.21 -8.22
C ASN A 9 30.22 10.69 -8.10
N GLU A 10 30.27 11.23 -6.89
CA GLU A 10 29.88 12.62 -6.60
C GLU A 10 30.67 13.65 -7.44
N ASP A 11 31.97 13.44 -7.66
CA ASP A 11 32.81 14.36 -8.45
C ASP A 11 32.39 14.41 -9.92
N LEU A 12 32.05 13.27 -10.54
CA LEU A 12 31.48 13.26 -11.89
C LEU A 12 30.14 13.99 -11.94
N LEU A 13 29.28 13.79 -10.94
CA LEU A 13 27.97 14.43 -10.88
C LEU A 13 28.11 15.95 -10.74
N GLN A 14 28.97 16.44 -9.84
CA GLN A 14 29.25 17.86 -9.68
C GLN A 14 29.80 18.48 -10.96
N ARG A 15 30.76 17.82 -11.64
CA ARG A 15 31.29 18.30 -12.93
C ARG A 15 30.21 18.37 -14.00
N ALA A 16 29.36 17.34 -14.09
CA ALA A 16 28.27 17.31 -15.05
C ALA A 16 27.27 18.45 -14.84
N ILE A 17 26.97 18.79 -13.58
CA ILE A 17 26.10 19.92 -13.22
C ILE A 17 26.74 21.24 -13.65
N LEU A 18 28.01 21.47 -13.31
CA LEU A 18 28.75 22.68 -13.67
C LEU A 18 28.86 22.87 -15.20
N GLU A 19 29.04 21.79 -15.96
CA GLU A 19 29.11 21.83 -17.42
C GLU A 19 27.76 22.18 -18.09
N GLN A 20 26.64 21.97 -17.38
CA GLN A 20 25.28 22.22 -17.87
C GLN A 20 24.78 23.64 -17.56
N GLU A 21 25.45 24.41 -16.71
CA GLU A 21 25.07 25.79 -16.44
C GLU A 21 25.27 26.69 -17.68
N PRO A 22 24.32 27.57 -18.02
CA PRO A 22 24.47 28.47 -19.16
C PRO A 22 25.66 29.41 -18.97
N LYS A 23 26.58 29.42 -19.94
CA LYS A 23 27.75 30.33 -19.98
C LYS A 23 27.41 31.84 -19.97
N ASP A 24 26.12 32.19 -20.02
CA ASP A 24 25.60 33.57 -20.02
C ASP A 24 25.33 34.14 -18.62
N LYS A 25 25.37 33.30 -17.57
CA LYS A 25 25.54 33.80 -16.20
C LYS A 25 27.05 33.86 -15.94
N GLY A 26 27.59 35.08 -15.89
CA GLY A 26 29.03 35.33 -15.89
C GLY A 26 29.83 34.45 -14.94
N GLN A 27 31.07 34.14 -15.34
CA GLN A 27 32.12 33.48 -14.55
C GLN A 27 32.54 34.32 -13.32
N GLY A 28 31.60 34.68 -12.47
CA GLY A 28 31.80 35.56 -11.34
C GLY A 28 30.57 35.59 -10.45
N ILE A 29 30.26 34.44 -9.83
CA ILE A 29 29.96 34.21 -8.40
C ILE A 29 29.75 32.68 -8.33
N ALA A 30 30.83 31.91 -8.31
CA ALA A 30 30.79 30.49 -7.99
C ALA A 30 31.78 30.26 -6.86
N ASN A 31 31.46 30.80 -5.70
CA ASN A 31 32.07 30.45 -4.43
C ASN A 31 30.96 30.53 -3.37
N GLU A 32 30.66 29.38 -2.74
CA GLU A 32 30.07 29.23 -1.39
C GLU A 32 28.54 29.18 -1.17
N GLU A 33 27.70 28.86 -2.16
CA GLU A 33 26.34 28.37 -1.87
C GLU A 33 26.16 26.99 -2.53
N GLY A 34 26.08 25.94 -1.70
CA GLY A 34 25.93 24.56 -2.17
C GLY A 34 24.66 24.41 -2.99
N THR A 35 24.79 24.03 -4.26
CA THR A 35 23.66 23.71 -5.12
C THR A 35 22.83 22.61 -4.45
N GLN A 36 21.58 22.93 -4.09
CA GLN A 36 20.65 21.96 -3.53
C GLN A 36 20.33 20.91 -4.61
N LEU A 37 20.88 19.70 -4.47
CA LEU A 37 20.78 18.63 -5.47
C LEU A 37 19.33 18.16 -5.70
N ASP A 38 18.48 18.40 -4.71
CA ASP A 38 17.03 18.17 -4.74
C ASP A 38 16.25 19.17 -5.60
N GLU A 39 16.86 20.23 -6.12
CA GLU A 39 16.21 21.16 -7.06
C GLU A 39 16.53 20.87 -8.54
N ILE A 40 17.48 19.97 -8.80
CA ILE A 40 17.95 19.69 -10.17
C ILE A 40 16.91 18.89 -10.95
N LEU A 41 16.35 19.48 -12.01
CA LEU A 41 15.31 18.86 -12.84
C LEU A 41 15.86 18.07 -14.04
N LYS A 42 17.08 18.35 -14.50
CA LYS A 42 17.69 17.73 -15.68
C LYS A 42 19.16 17.43 -15.43
N LEU A 43 19.59 16.23 -15.81
CA LEU A 43 20.99 15.80 -15.71
C LEU A 43 21.43 15.09 -16.99
N CYS A 44 22.51 15.57 -17.62
CA CYS A 44 23.13 14.98 -18.81
C CYS A 44 24.48 14.33 -18.50
N LEU A 45 24.57 13.02 -18.71
CA LEU A 45 25.73 12.18 -18.43
C LEU A 45 26.17 11.39 -19.67
N GLU A 46 25.97 11.98 -20.84
CA GLU A 46 26.32 11.38 -22.14
C GLU A 46 27.84 11.27 -22.36
N PHE A 47 28.28 10.20 -23.01
CA PHE A 47 29.68 9.96 -23.42
C PHE A 47 30.71 9.95 -22.26
N ARG A 48 30.35 9.40 -21.10
CA ARG A 48 31.22 9.39 -19.91
C ARG A 48 31.89 8.04 -19.62
N ASN A 49 31.65 7.00 -20.43
CA ASN A 49 32.10 5.63 -20.18
C ASN A 49 31.64 5.08 -18.81
N ILE A 50 30.44 5.45 -18.38
CA ILE A 50 29.86 4.97 -17.11
C ILE A 50 29.56 3.47 -17.24
N LEU A 51 30.05 2.66 -16.30
CA LEU A 51 29.76 1.23 -16.22
C LEU A 51 28.54 0.92 -15.33
N ARG A 52 28.31 1.75 -14.32
CA ARG A 52 27.34 1.51 -13.25
C ARG A 52 26.70 2.83 -12.81
N ILE A 53 25.38 2.82 -12.69
CA ILE A 53 24.59 3.96 -12.20
C ILE A 53 24.60 3.92 -10.67
N ASP A 54 25.01 5.02 -10.03
CA ASP A 54 25.09 5.12 -8.57
C ASP A 54 25.10 6.61 -8.14
N HIS A 55 24.94 6.90 -6.85
CA HIS A 55 25.00 8.28 -6.31
C HIS A 55 23.90 9.24 -6.80
N LEU A 56 22.78 8.71 -7.32
CA LEU A 56 21.63 9.52 -7.76
C LEU A 56 20.55 9.72 -6.67
N TRP A 57 20.73 9.20 -5.46
CA TRP A 57 19.71 9.20 -4.40
C TRP A 57 19.30 10.59 -3.90
N GLU A 58 20.16 11.61 -4.03
CA GLU A 58 19.86 12.99 -3.60
C GLU A 58 19.03 13.78 -4.63
N PHE A 59 18.97 13.33 -5.88
CA PHE A 59 18.32 14.01 -7.00
C PHE A 59 16.80 13.75 -7.06
N THR A 60 16.12 13.94 -5.94
CA THR A 60 14.71 13.52 -5.77
C THR A 60 13.71 14.26 -6.68
N SER A 61 14.05 15.45 -7.18
CA SER A 61 13.23 16.22 -8.13
C SER A 61 13.58 16.00 -9.60
N LEU A 62 14.52 15.10 -9.92
CA LEU A 62 14.99 14.91 -11.27
C LEU A 62 13.86 14.44 -12.19
N ALA A 63 13.61 15.21 -13.26
CA ALA A 63 12.57 14.94 -14.24
C ALA A 63 13.12 14.36 -15.55
N ARG A 64 14.39 14.66 -15.90
CA ARG A 64 15.04 14.20 -17.14
C ARG A 64 16.47 13.72 -16.89
N LEU A 65 16.76 12.49 -17.29
CA LEU A 65 18.08 11.87 -17.15
C LEU A 65 18.56 11.35 -18.51
N ASN A 66 19.70 11.85 -18.97
CA ASN A 66 20.37 11.36 -20.18
C ASN A 66 21.63 10.59 -19.80
N LEU A 67 21.65 9.29 -20.06
CA LEU A 67 22.74 8.36 -19.83
C LEU A 67 23.19 7.66 -21.13
N ASN A 68 22.88 8.25 -22.29
CA ASN A 68 23.23 7.63 -23.56
C ASN A 68 24.75 7.57 -23.81
N ASN A 69 25.17 6.66 -24.70
CA ASN A 69 26.58 6.48 -25.08
C ASN A 69 27.50 6.22 -23.88
N ASN A 70 27.13 5.26 -23.04
CA ASN A 70 27.92 4.78 -21.92
C ASN A 70 28.19 3.28 -22.07
N LEU A 71 28.64 2.62 -21.00
CA LEU A 71 28.97 1.20 -20.97
C LEU A 71 28.14 0.48 -19.91
N ILE A 72 26.90 0.93 -19.70
CA ILE A 72 25.99 0.41 -18.66
C ILE A 72 25.44 -0.93 -19.13
N GLU A 73 25.53 -1.96 -18.28
CA GLU A 73 25.00 -3.31 -18.58
C GLU A 73 23.72 -3.61 -17.77
N ASN A 74 23.60 -3.06 -16.56
CA ASN A 74 22.44 -3.24 -15.68
C ASN A 74 21.79 -1.89 -15.37
N ILE A 75 20.46 -1.87 -15.39
CA ILE A 75 19.68 -0.70 -14.98
C ILE A 75 19.47 -0.79 -13.47
N GLU A 76 20.14 0.07 -12.71
CA GLU A 76 20.09 0.07 -11.25
C GLU A 76 20.29 1.48 -10.69
N GLY A 77 20.08 1.67 -9.38
CA GLY A 77 20.35 2.96 -8.72
C GLY A 77 19.39 4.09 -9.09
N LEU A 78 18.23 3.77 -9.69
CA LEU A 78 17.20 4.74 -10.11
C LEU A 78 16.04 4.85 -9.10
N ASP A 79 16.04 4.07 -8.02
CA ASP A 79 14.90 3.87 -7.10
C ASP A 79 14.35 5.16 -6.45
N HIS A 80 15.20 6.16 -6.30
CA HIS A 80 14.87 7.43 -5.65
C HIS A 80 14.35 8.48 -6.63
N LEU A 81 14.42 8.23 -7.94
CA LEU A 81 14.06 9.18 -9.00
C LEU A 81 12.57 9.13 -9.35
N ILE A 82 11.71 9.17 -8.33
CA ILE A 82 10.25 9.00 -8.45
C ILE A 82 9.55 10.08 -9.30
N ASN A 83 10.25 11.17 -9.62
CA ASN A 83 9.78 12.28 -10.44
C ASN A 83 10.22 12.21 -11.90
N LEU A 84 10.95 11.16 -12.30
CA LEU A 84 11.50 11.03 -13.64
C LEU A 84 10.39 10.85 -14.69
N THR A 85 10.45 11.67 -15.74
CA THR A 85 9.50 11.66 -16.87
C THR A 85 10.17 11.29 -18.19
N TRP A 86 11.49 11.47 -18.29
CA TRP A 86 12.27 11.20 -19.49
C TRP A 86 13.59 10.51 -19.11
N LEU A 87 13.85 9.35 -19.70
CA LEU A 87 15.05 8.56 -19.50
C LEU A 87 15.61 8.09 -20.83
N ASP A 88 16.88 8.40 -21.08
CA ASP A 88 17.62 7.89 -22.23
C ASP A 88 18.82 7.06 -21.79
N LEU A 89 18.78 5.78 -22.13
CA LEU A 89 19.81 4.77 -21.89
C LEU A 89 20.28 4.16 -23.22
N SER A 90 20.10 4.87 -24.34
CA SER A 90 20.52 4.38 -25.65
C SER A 90 22.04 4.26 -25.78
N PHE A 91 22.51 3.40 -26.68
CA PHE A 91 23.94 3.14 -26.89
C PHE A 91 24.65 2.71 -25.60
N ASN A 92 24.15 1.63 -25.00
CA ASN A 92 24.72 0.98 -23.82
C ASN A 92 24.86 -0.54 -24.09
N GLY A 93 25.16 -1.31 -23.05
CA GLY A 93 25.33 -2.76 -23.10
C GLY A 93 24.20 -3.55 -22.46
N ILE A 94 23.01 -2.96 -22.29
CA ILE A 94 21.93 -3.52 -21.47
C ILE A 94 21.34 -4.78 -22.13
N GLU A 95 21.22 -5.86 -21.36
CA GLU A 95 20.64 -7.13 -21.81
C GLU A 95 19.26 -7.40 -21.22
N LEU A 96 19.03 -6.95 -19.97
CA LEU A 96 17.78 -7.14 -19.23
C LEU A 96 17.16 -5.80 -18.83
N ILE A 97 15.83 -5.72 -18.88
CA ILE A 97 15.10 -4.59 -18.35
C ILE A 97 14.78 -4.87 -16.88
N GLU A 98 15.28 -4.04 -15.99
CA GLU A 98 15.12 -4.13 -14.52
C GLU A 98 15.31 -2.74 -13.90
N GLY A 99 15.03 -2.57 -12.61
CA GLY A 99 15.36 -1.33 -11.88
C GLY A 99 14.57 -0.09 -12.33
N LEU A 100 13.41 -0.29 -12.98
CA LEU A 100 12.50 0.77 -13.44
C LEU A 100 11.21 0.85 -12.61
N GLU A 101 11.03 0.00 -11.60
CA GLU A 101 9.77 -0.22 -10.89
C GLU A 101 9.25 1.05 -10.20
N SER A 102 10.18 1.86 -9.69
CA SER A 102 9.93 3.13 -8.99
C SER A 102 9.53 4.29 -9.92
N LEU A 103 9.80 4.20 -11.23
CA LEU A 103 9.69 5.29 -12.19
C LEU A 103 8.27 5.43 -12.77
N GLN A 104 7.25 5.43 -11.91
CA GLN A 104 5.83 5.44 -12.31
C GLN A 104 5.40 6.69 -13.10
N LYS A 105 6.21 7.76 -13.06
CA LYS A 105 5.98 9.01 -13.81
C LYS A 105 6.62 9.03 -15.20
N LEU A 106 7.31 7.96 -15.60
CA LEU A 106 8.07 7.94 -16.85
C LEU A 106 7.14 7.99 -18.07
N GLU A 107 7.35 8.97 -18.93
CA GLU A 107 6.56 9.20 -20.15
C GLU A 107 7.36 8.84 -21.41
N VAL A 108 8.68 8.99 -21.37
CA VAL A 108 9.59 8.72 -22.48
C VAL A 108 10.75 7.84 -22.01
N LEU A 109 10.92 6.69 -22.67
CA LEU A 109 12.01 5.77 -22.43
C LEU A 109 12.71 5.42 -23.75
N ASN A 110 14.02 5.61 -23.79
CA ASN A 110 14.86 5.22 -24.92
C ASN A 110 15.89 4.17 -24.48
N LEU A 111 15.75 2.96 -25.00
CA LEU A 111 16.62 1.79 -24.84
C LEU A 111 17.26 1.37 -26.17
N SER A 112 17.30 2.25 -27.17
CA SER A 112 17.84 1.93 -28.49
C SER A 112 19.33 1.57 -28.44
N ASP A 113 19.81 0.73 -29.36
CA ASP A 113 21.21 0.32 -29.44
C ASP A 113 21.72 -0.32 -28.13
N ASN A 114 20.99 -1.33 -27.68
CA ASN A 114 21.33 -2.23 -26.56
C ASN A 114 21.24 -3.70 -27.04
N LYS A 115 21.22 -4.67 -26.12
CA LYS A 115 21.19 -6.11 -26.42
C LYS A 115 19.95 -6.81 -25.86
N ILE A 116 18.85 -6.09 -25.72
CA ILE A 116 17.63 -6.60 -25.09
C ILE A 116 16.92 -7.57 -26.04
N SER A 117 16.62 -8.77 -25.56
CA SER A 117 15.87 -9.79 -26.31
C SER A 117 14.46 -10.04 -25.79
N VAL A 118 14.14 -9.59 -24.57
CA VAL A 118 12.85 -9.81 -23.90
C VAL A 118 12.27 -8.51 -23.35
N LEU A 119 10.96 -8.33 -23.50
CA LEU A 119 10.21 -7.22 -22.89
C LEU A 119 9.58 -7.70 -21.58
N GLU A 120 10.08 -7.22 -20.45
CA GLU A 120 9.64 -7.60 -19.11
C GLU A 120 9.91 -6.47 -18.09
N ASN A 121 9.40 -6.62 -16.86
CA ASN A 121 9.66 -5.73 -15.72
C ASN A 121 9.37 -4.22 -15.92
N MET A 122 8.48 -3.87 -16.86
CA MET A 122 8.06 -2.49 -17.11
C MET A 122 6.62 -2.21 -16.68
N GLU A 123 6.00 -3.11 -15.90
CA GLU A 123 4.56 -3.12 -15.65
C GLU A 123 4.05 -1.89 -14.91
N THR A 124 4.92 -1.21 -14.16
CA THR A 124 4.61 0.00 -13.38
C THR A 124 4.65 1.28 -14.21
N LEU A 125 5.14 1.24 -15.46
CA LEU A 125 5.32 2.42 -16.32
C LEU A 125 4.01 2.84 -17.03
N GLU A 126 2.93 3.04 -16.27
CA GLU A 126 1.58 3.27 -16.80
C GLU A 126 1.43 4.55 -17.66
N ARG A 127 2.34 5.50 -17.47
CA ARG A 127 2.34 6.80 -18.16
C ARG A 127 3.22 6.83 -19.42
N LEU A 128 3.80 5.70 -19.81
CA LEU A 128 4.68 5.62 -20.97
C LEU A 128 3.91 5.97 -22.25
N THR A 129 4.40 7.00 -22.96
CA THR A 129 3.83 7.49 -24.22
C THR A 129 4.78 7.29 -25.39
N HIS A 130 6.08 7.38 -25.17
CA HIS A 130 7.11 7.21 -26.19
C HIS A 130 8.09 6.13 -25.75
N PHE A 131 8.19 5.08 -26.55
CA PHE A 131 9.11 3.99 -26.28
C PHE A 131 9.98 3.71 -27.50
N SER A 132 11.30 3.81 -27.34
CA SER A 132 12.26 3.48 -28.39
C SER A 132 13.15 2.35 -27.92
N ILE A 133 13.18 1.26 -28.68
CA ILE A 133 14.03 0.09 -28.45
C ILE A 133 14.63 -0.38 -29.79
N ALA A 134 14.96 0.57 -30.66
CA ALA A 134 15.58 0.27 -31.95
C ALA A 134 16.93 -0.45 -31.78
N ASN A 135 17.36 -1.21 -32.78
CA ASN A 135 18.64 -1.92 -32.82
C ASN A 135 18.90 -2.78 -31.56
N ASN A 136 17.91 -3.60 -31.19
CA ASN A 136 18.02 -4.60 -30.13
C ASN A 136 17.83 -6.01 -30.72
N LEU A 137 17.59 -7.01 -29.86
CA LEU A 137 17.54 -8.42 -30.21
C LEU A 137 16.12 -9.02 -30.11
N LEU A 138 15.07 -8.20 -30.28
CA LEU A 138 13.69 -8.69 -30.24
C LEU A 138 13.39 -9.60 -31.44
N GLY A 139 13.27 -10.90 -31.15
CA GLY A 139 13.17 -11.98 -32.14
C GLY A 139 11.82 -12.01 -32.86
N GLU A 140 10.79 -12.48 -32.16
CA GLU A 140 9.45 -12.76 -32.69
C GLU A 140 8.53 -11.56 -32.53
N LEU A 141 7.60 -11.38 -33.46
CA LEU A 141 6.64 -10.27 -33.43
C LEU A 141 5.69 -10.30 -32.22
N ASP A 142 5.28 -11.48 -31.75
CA ASP A 142 4.35 -11.61 -30.61
C ASP A 142 4.92 -11.03 -29.30
N ILE A 143 6.24 -10.91 -29.17
CA ILE A 143 6.89 -10.32 -27.99
C ILE A 143 6.43 -8.88 -27.76
N VAL A 144 6.11 -8.16 -28.84
CA VAL A 144 5.69 -6.76 -28.76
C VAL A 144 4.32 -6.64 -28.11
N LEU A 145 3.49 -7.70 -28.09
CA LEU A 145 2.17 -7.70 -27.45
C LEU A 145 2.25 -7.38 -25.95
N TYR A 146 3.41 -7.60 -25.31
CA TYR A 146 3.69 -7.11 -23.96
C TYR A 146 3.41 -5.61 -23.80
N LEU A 147 3.74 -4.81 -24.82
CA LEU A 147 3.54 -3.36 -24.83
C LEU A 147 2.06 -2.95 -24.77
N ARG A 148 1.10 -3.86 -25.02
CA ARG A 148 -0.34 -3.56 -24.91
C ARG A 148 -0.78 -3.27 -23.47
N LYS A 149 0.07 -3.55 -22.48
CA LYS A 149 -0.12 -3.10 -21.09
C LYS A 149 -0.13 -1.57 -21.00
N PHE A 150 0.63 -0.87 -21.83
CA PHE A 150 0.76 0.59 -21.81
C PHE A 150 -0.35 1.26 -22.65
N LYS A 151 -1.41 1.69 -21.98
CA LYS A 151 -2.61 2.26 -22.63
C LYS A 151 -2.40 3.63 -23.28
N ASN A 152 -1.32 4.32 -22.90
CA ASN A 152 -1.01 5.67 -23.37
C ASN A 152 0.08 5.71 -24.45
N LEU A 153 0.54 4.54 -24.95
CA LEU A 153 1.57 4.49 -25.97
C LEU A 153 1.12 5.19 -27.26
N PHE A 154 1.89 6.20 -27.62
CA PHE A 154 1.64 7.08 -28.75
C PHE A 154 2.65 6.88 -29.87
N ASN A 155 3.90 6.58 -29.52
CA ASN A 155 5.01 6.36 -30.43
C ASN A 155 5.84 5.16 -29.98
N ILE A 156 6.12 4.25 -30.93
CA ILE A 156 6.98 3.09 -30.74
C ILE A 156 8.03 3.09 -31.85
N ASN A 157 9.29 2.84 -31.48
CA ASN A 157 10.38 2.60 -32.42
C ASN A 157 11.04 1.25 -32.12
N LEU A 158 10.86 0.30 -33.03
CA LEU A 158 11.40 -1.06 -33.00
C LEU A 158 12.36 -1.31 -34.17
N PHE A 159 12.63 -0.30 -34.99
CA PHE A 159 13.52 -0.40 -36.14
C PHE A 159 14.83 -1.14 -35.82
N GLY A 160 15.26 -2.03 -36.70
CA GLY A 160 16.54 -2.74 -36.55
C GLY A 160 16.49 -3.99 -35.68
N ASN A 161 15.37 -4.28 -35.01
CA ASN A 161 15.15 -5.58 -34.36
C ASN A 161 14.81 -6.68 -35.38
N PRO A 162 15.13 -7.95 -35.12
CA PRO A 162 14.70 -9.08 -35.96
C PRO A 162 13.19 -9.08 -36.29
N CYS A 163 12.32 -8.80 -35.32
CA CYS A 163 10.86 -8.75 -35.52
C CYS A 163 10.41 -7.70 -36.55
N SER A 164 11.17 -6.60 -36.73
CA SER A 164 10.86 -5.54 -37.70
C SER A 164 11.05 -5.98 -39.16
N LYS A 165 11.68 -7.14 -39.40
CA LYS A 165 11.93 -7.69 -40.75
C LYS A 165 10.82 -8.62 -41.23
N GLU A 166 9.84 -8.94 -40.37
CA GLU A 166 8.72 -9.78 -40.75
C GLU A 166 7.80 -9.07 -41.76
N GLY A 167 7.29 -9.82 -42.75
CA GLY A 167 6.54 -9.22 -43.86
C GLY A 167 5.20 -8.58 -43.45
N ASP A 168 4.65 -8.96 -42.30
CA ASP A 168 3.39 -8.42 -41.76
C ASP A 168 3.60 -7.40 -40.63
N TYR A 169 4.85 -7.02 -40.35
CA TYR A 169 5.24 -6.21 -39.20
C TYR A 169 4.37 -4.96 -39.00
N THR A 170 4.27 -4.10 -40.01
CA THR A 170 3.54 -2.83 -39.90
C THR A 170 2.03 -3.03 -39.68
N LEU A 171 1.41 -3.99 -40.38
CA LEU A 171 -0.02 -4.25 -40.25
C LEU A 171 -0.33 -4.93 -38.91
N PHE A 172 0.52 -5.84 -38.44
CA PHE A 172 0.40 -6.44 -37.12
C PHE A 172 0.43 -5.35 -36.03
N ILE A 173 1.45 -4.49 -36.02
CA ILE A 173 1.55 -3.40 -35.04
C ILE A 173 0.32 -2.47 -35.14
N ALA A 174 -0.07 -2.06 -36.35
CA ALA A 174 -1.25 -1.21 -36.53
C ALA A 174 -2.56 -1.86 -36.04
N ALA A 175 -2.68 -3.19 -36.08
CA ALA A 175 -3.85 -3.93 -35.61
C ALA A 175 -3.89 -4.05 -34.08
N PHE A 176 -2.76 -4.41 -33.47
CA PHE A 176 -2.69 -4.69 -32.03
C PHE A 176 -2.51 -3.43 -31.16
N PHE A 177 -2.12 -2.31 -31.78
CA PHE A 177 -1.95 -0.99 -31.16
C PHE A 177 -2.78 0.08 -31.87
N PRO A 178 -4.12 0.07 -31.74
CA PRO A 178 -5.01 0.95 -32.52
C PRO A 178 -4.79 2.45 -32.25
N ASP A 179 -4.40 2.80 -31.03
CA ASP A 179 -4.17 4.18 -30.60
C ASP A 179 -2.78 4.73 -30.97
N LEU A 180 -1.87 3.86 -31.44
CA LEU A 180 -0.52 4.24 -31.83
C LEU A 180 -0.56 5.18 -33.04
N LYS A 181 0.17 6.29 -32.98
CA LYS A 181 0.25 7.25 -34.11
C LYS A 181 1.51 7.09 -34.91
N PHE A 182 2.63 6.81 -34.25
CA PHE A 182 3.92 6.71 -34.90
C PHE A 182 4.56 5.34 -34.66
N LEU A 183 5.03 4.75 -35.75
CA LEU A 183 5.81 3.52 -35.77
C LEU A 183 7.11 3.78 -36.53
N ASP A 184 8.26 3.56 -35.90
CA ASP A 184 9.59 3.73 -36.52
C ASP A 184 9.75 5.10 -37.21
N TYR A 185 9.28 6.15 -36.53
CA TYR A 185 9.25 7.54 -37.03
C TYR A 185 8.32 7.80 -38.23
N THR A 186 7.54 6.81 -38.65
CA THR A 186 6.52 6.94 -39.70
C THR A 186 5.14 7.10 -39.10
N LEU A 187 4.30 7.93 -39.74
CA LEU A 187 2.90 8.09 -39.33
C LEU A 187 2.10 6.87 -39.78
N LEU A 188 1.43 6.19 -38.85
CA LEU A 188 0.47 5.14 -39.18
C LEU A 188 -0.84 5.79 -39.64
N ASP A 189 -1.07 5.77 -40.96
CA ASP A 189 -2.28 6.31 -41.53
C ASP A 189 -3.52 5.43 -41.26
N GLU A 190 -4.70 6.06 -41.38
CA GLU A 190 -5.98 5.41 -41.12
C GLU A 190 -6.31 4.29 -42.13
N ASN A 191 -5.71 4.29 -43.33
CA ASN A 191 -5.96 3.22 -44.31
C ASN A 191 -5.22 1.95 -43.89
N THR A 192 -3.96 2.09 -43.48
CA THR A 192 -3.11 1.03 -42.94
C THR A 192 -3.77 0.41 -41.70
N LYS A 193 -4.27 1.25 -40.79
CA LYS A 193 -5.00 0.76 -39.60
C LYS A 193 -6.27 -0.02 -39.94
N LYS A 194 -7.03 0.41 -40.96
CA LYS A 194 -8.23 -0.31 -41.43
C LYS A 194 -7.87 -1.65 -42.05
N GLU A 195 -6.85 -1.68 -42.92
CA GLU A 195 -6.36 -2.92 -43.54
C GLU A 195 -5.88 -3.92 -42.48
N ALA A 196 -5.06 -3.45 -41.55
CA ALA A 196 -4.58 -4.20 -40.39
C ALA A 196 -5.74 -4.78 -39.55
N SER A 197 -6.74 -3.94 -39.23
CA SER A 197 -7.92 -4.36 -38.45
C SER A 197 -8.74 -5.43 -39.15
N ILE A 198 -8.86 -5.38 -40.48
CA ILE A 198 -9.57 -6.39 -41.27
C ILE A 198 -8.77 -7.70 -41.28
N LYS A 199 -7.45 -7.61 -41.51
CA LYS A 199 -6.56 -8.76 -41.60
C LYS A 199 -6.51 -9.57 -40.30
N HIS A 200 -6.42 -8.89 -39.15
CA HIS A 200 -6.29 -9.52 -37.83
C HIS A 200 -7.60 -9.62 -37.05
N ARG A 201 -8.76 -9.36 -37.67
CA ARG A 201 -10.06 -9.27 -36.99
C ARG A 201 -10.37 -10.44 -36.06
N TYR A 202 -10.23 -11.68 -36.56
CA TYR A 202 -10.55 -12.87 -35.78
C TYR A 202 -9.67 -13.01 -34.54
N VAL A 203 -8.35 -12.83 -34.69
CA VAL A 203 -7.38 -12.90 -33.59
C VAL A 203 -7.64 -11.78 -32.57
N LEU A 204 -7.96 -10.57 -33.03
CA LEU A 204 -8.30 -9.46 -32.15
C LEU A 204 -9.61 -9.70 -31.37
N GLU A 205 -10.62 -10.30 -31.99
CA GLU A 205 -11.88 -10.65 -31.33
C GLU A 205 -11.69 -11.74 -30.27
N GLU A 206 -10.94 -12.79 -30.59
CA GLU A 206 -10.57 -13.86 -29.66
C GLU A 206 -9.80 -13.31 -28.45
N MET A 207 -8.73 -12.55 -28.70
CA MET A 207 -7.93 -11.92 -27.65
C MET A 207 -8.74 -10.97 -26.77
N LYS A 208 -9.64 -10.15 -27.36
CA LYS A 208 -10.53 -9.27 -26.57
C LYS A 208 -11.48 -10.06 -25.68
N CYS A 209 -12.00 -11.18 -26.16
CA CYS A 209 -12.85 -12.07 -25.36
C CYS A 209 -12.07 -12.67 -24.19
N GLU A 210 -10.85 -13.17 -24.43
CA GLU A 210 -9.96 -13.71 -23.38
C GLU A 210 -9.58 -12.65 -22.35
N GLU A 211 -9.17 -11.45 -22.78
CA GLU A 211 -8.86 -10.32 -21.89
C GLU A 211 -10.07 -9.93 -21.03
N LEU A 212 -11.26 -9.89 -21.61
CA LEU A 212 -12.49 -9.58 -20.88
C LEU A 212 -12.84 -10.68 -19.87
N HIS A 213 -12.68 -11.95 -20.25
CA HIS A 213 -12.89 -13.08 -19.34
C HIS A 213 -11.91 -13.04 -18.17
N LYS A 214 -10.62 -12.79 -18.45
CA LYS A 214 -9.58 -12.65 -17.43
C LYS A 214 -9.87 -11.48 -16.49
N GLN A 215 -10.20 -10.30 -17.01
CA GLN A 215 -10.57 -9.13 -16.20
C GLN A 215 -11.82 -9.38 -15.35
N LYS A 216 -12.82 -10.11 -15.87
CA LYS A 216 -14.01 -10.47 -15.10
C LYS A 216 -13.68 -11.45 -13.98
N ALA A 217 -12.81 -12.43 -14.25
CA ALA A 217 -12.36 -13.40 -13.25
C ALA A 217 -11.55 -12.71 -12.14
N GLU A 218 -10.59 -11.85 -12.50
CA GLU A 218 -9.80 -11.06 -11.54
C GLU A 218 -10.69 -10.16 -10.68
N LYS A 219 -11.64 -9.43 -11.29
CA LYS A 219 -12.60 -8.61 -10.54
C LYS A 219 -13.52 -9.45 -9.64
N ALA A 220 -13.91 -10.65 -10.05
CA ALA A 220 -14.73 -11.54 -9.24
C ALA A 220 -13.94 -12.08 -8.05
N GLU A 221 -12.66 -12.42 -8.24
CA GLU A 221 -11.78 -12.88 -7.17
C GLU A 221 -11.49 -11.76 -6.17
N GLN A 222 -11.12 -10.56 -6.65
CA GLN A 222 -10.96 -9.38 -5.81
C GLN A 222 -12.23 -9.08 -5.00
N ARG A 223 -13.41 -9.20 -5.61
CA ARG A 223 -14.69 -9.02 -4.89
C ARG A 223 -14.85 -10.04 -3.77
N LYS A 224 -14.61 -11.33 -4.03
CA LYS A 224 -14.66 -12.38 -3.00
C LYS A 224 -13.66 -12.13 -1.88
N GLU A 225 -12.43 -11.76 -2.20
CA GLU A 225 -11.41 -11.42 -1.21
C GLU A 225 -11.82 -10.22 -0.36
N THR A 226 -12.35 -9.16 -0.97
CA THR A 226 -12.84 -7.98 -0.23
C THR A 226 -14.04 -8.30 0.66
N GLU A 227 -14.95 -9.17 0.21
CA GLU A 227 -16.09 -9.62 0.99
C GLU A 227 -15.67 -10.50 2.17
N ALA A 228 -14.76 -11.46 1.95
CA ALA A 228 -14.20 -12.30 3.00
C ALA A 228 -13.44 -11.48 4.06
N LYS A 229 -12.68 -10.47 3.62
CA LYS A 229 -12.01 -9.53 4.52
C LYS A 229 -13.03 -8.73 5.34
N LEU A 230 -14.07 -8.20 4.71
CA LEU A 230 -15.15 -7.49 5.41
C LEU A 230 -15.81 -8.37 6.49
N HIS A 231 -16.12 -9.62 6.17
CA HIS A 231 -16.70 -10.55 7.14
C HIS A 231 -15.74 -10.83 8.29
N THR A 232 -14.44 -10.95 7.99
CA THR A 232 -13.39 -11.15 9.00
C THR A 232 -13.25 -9.96 9.94
N ASP A 233 -13.24 -8.73 9.39
CA ASP A 233 -13.10 -7.47 10.15
C ASP A 233 -14.38 -7.16 10.97
N ALA A 234 -15.53 -7.62 10.48
CA ALA A 234 -16.80 -7.56 11.19
C ALA A 234 -16.99 -8.67 12.23
N PHE A 235 -16.07 -9.64 12.31
CA PHE A 235 -16.16 -10.82 13.19
C PHE A 235 -17.38 -11.68 12.87
N VAL A 236 -17.70 -11.93 11.60
CA VAL A 236 -18.89 -12.71 11.21
C VAL A 236 -18.61 -13.71 10.09
N GLU A 237 -17.35 -14.06 9.85
CA GLU A 237 -17.00 -15.10 8.89
C GLU A 237 -17.75 -16.42 9.17
N PHE A 238 -18.11 -17.18 8.14
CA PHE A 238 -18.83 -18.46 8.25
C PHE A 238 -20.24 -18.40 8.90
N LEU A 239 -20.75 -17.21 9.25
CA LEU A 239 -22.15 -17.02 9.67
C LEU A 239 -23.06 -16.65 8.50
N ASN A 240 -22.50 -16.35 7.33
CA ASN A 240 -23.23 -16.09 6.10
C ASN A 240 -23.74 -17.40 5.48
N GLY A 241 -24.97 -17.78 5.82
CA GLY A 241 -25.63 -18.92 5.21
C GLY A 241 -25.46 -20.20 6.02
N SER A 242 -24.99 -21.28 5.39
CA SER A 242 -24.99 -22.64 5.99
C SER A 242 -23.61 -23.11 6.43
N ASP A 243 -22.58 -22.27 6.41
CA ASP A 243 -21.20 -22.72 6.57
C ASP A 243 -20.89 -23.18 8.00
N LEU A 244 -21.33 -22.44 9.03
CA LEU A 244 -21.27 -22.91 10.43
C LEU A 244 -21.93 -24.29 10.59
N PHE A 245 -23.08 -24.48 9.96
CA PHE A 245 -23.81 -25.75 9.98
C PHE A 245 -23.04 -26.85 9.25
N LYS A 246 -22.50 -26.60 8.05
CA LYS A 246 -21.65 -27.58 7.33
C LYS A 246 -20.45 -28.01 8.16
N CYS A 247 -19.80 -27.10 8.87
CA CYS A 247 -18.66 -27.41 9.74
C CYS A 247 -19.03 -28.30 10.93
N MET A 248 -20.28 -28.28 11.41
CA MET A 248 -20.72 -29.17 12.48
C MET A 248 -20.68 -30.63 12.02
N PHE A 249 -21.25 -30.91 10.84
CA PHE A 249 -21.36 -32.29 10.33
C PHE A 249 -20.10 -32.78 9.63
N ASN A 250 -19.37 -31.92 8.92
CA ASN A 250 -18.15 -32.32 8.22
C ASN A 250 -17.03 -32.75 9.17
N ASP A 251 -17.03 -32.20 10.39
CA ASP A 251 -16.01 -32.49 11.41
C ASP A 251 -16.46 -33.58 12.41
N ASP A 252 -17.68 -34.12 12.27
CA ASP A 252 -18.24 -35.15 13.16
C ASP A 252 -17.88 -36.57 12.68
N GLN A 253 -16.82 -37.12 13.28
CA GLN A 253 -16.35 -38.47 12.99
C GLN A 253 -17.36 -39.57 13.38
N GLU A 254 -18.31 -39.28 14.28
CA GLU A 254 -19.35 -40.24 14.67
C GLU A 254 -20.49 -40.27 13.64
N ALA A 255 -20.86 -39.13 13.05
CA ALA A 255 -21.78 -39.06 11.91
C ALA A 255 -21.26 -39.89 10.71
N ASP A 256 -19.96 -39.84 10.43
CA ASP A 256 -19.30 -40.65 9.40
C ASP A 256 -19.35 -42.17 9.67
N LYS A 257 -19.36 -42.58 10.95
CA LYS A 257 -19.52 -44.00 11.32
C LYS A 257 -20.97 -44.45 11.16
N LEU A 258 -21.94 -43.60 11.50
CA LEU A 258 -23.37 -43.85 11.31
C LEU A 258 -23.74 -43.96 9.82
N HIS A 259 -23.06 -43.22 8.94
CA HIS A 259 -23.21 -43.33 7.47
C HIS A 259 -22.88 -44.72 6.89
N ARG A 260 -22.11 -45.54 7.61
CA ARG A 260 -21.68 -46.88 7.17
C ARG A 260 -22.65 -48.00 7.54
N VAL A 261 -23.70 -47.67 8.31
CA VAL A 261 -24.75 -48.64 8.69
C VAL A 261 -25.79 -48.70 7.57
N PRO A 262 -26.01 -49.87 6.93
CA PRO A 262 -27.06 -50.04 5.93
C PRO A 262 -28.42 -49.67 6.53
N GLU A 263 -29.30 -49.02 5.76
CA GLU A 263 -30.62 -48.48 6.18
C GLU A 263 -30.60 -47.10 6.89
N ILE A 264 -29.50 -46.70 7.56
CA ILE A 264 -29.35 -45.34 8.10
C ILE A 264 -29.09 -44.32 6.99
N THR A 265 -28.38 -44.71 5.93
CA THR A 265 -28.04 -43.83 4.79
C THR A 265 -29.28 -43.21 4.12
N ASP A 266 -30.37 -43.98 3.99
CA ASP A 266 -31.63 -43.51 3.40
C ASP A 266 -32.41 -42.60 4.36
N LEU A 267 -32.34 -42.85 5.68
CA LEU A 267 -32.91 -41.97 6.71
C LEU A 267 -32.18 -40.63 6.80
N LEU A 268 -30.85 -40.62 6.68
CA LEU A 268 -30.02 -39.40 6.66
C LEU A 268 -30.23 -38.56 5.38
N LEU A 269 -30.66 -39.18 4.27
CA LEU A 269 -31.06 -38.49 3.03
C LEU A 269 -32.45 -37.83 3.14
N ILE A 270 -33.37 -38.43 3.91
CA ILE A 270 -34.72 -37.89 4.19
C ILE A 270 -34.70 -36.83 5.29
N TYR A 271 -33.67 -36.86 6.14
CA TYR A 271 -33.44 -35.92 7.23
C TYR A 271 -32.30 -34.94 6.87
N PRO A 272 -32.46 -34.10 5.83
CA PRO A 272 -31.41 -33.19 5.45
C PRO A 272 -31.26 -32.17 6.57
N PHE A 273 -30.03 -31.97 7.05
CA PHE A 273 -29.16 -30.86 6.63
C PHE A 273 -29.81 -29.49 6.30
N LYS A 274 -31.02 -29.24 6.76
CA LYS A 274 -31.61 -27.91 6.85
C LYS A 274 -31.22 -27.40 8.22
N PRO A 275 -30.45 -26.30 8.32
CA PRO A 275 -30.40 -25.60 9.59
C PRO A 275 -31.85 -25.42 10.03
N ASN A 276 -32.18 -25.79 11.28
CA ASN A 276 -33.48 -25.43 11.85
C ASN A 276 -33.72 -23.97 11.48
N LYS A 277 -34.91 -23.62 11.00
CA LYS A 277 -35.21 -22.28 10.48
C LYS A 277 -34.74 -21.21 11.48
N GLN A 278 -34.89 -21.51 12.76
CA GLN A 278 -34.40 -20.74 13.90
C GLN A 278 -32.87 -20.59 13.96
N MET A 279 -32.08 -21.66 13.75
CA MET A 279 -30.61 -21.61 13.66
C MET A 279 -30.13 -20.69 12.53
N GLY A 280 -30.72 -20.85 11.35
CA GLY A 280 -30.39 -20.02 10.18
C GLY A 280 -30.74 -18.55 10.39
N ASP A 281 -31.90 -18.27 10.98
CA ASP A 281 -32.36 -16.92 11.30
C ASP A 281 -31.46 -16.24 12.35
N LEU A 282 -31.02 -16.97 13.39
CA LEU A 282 -30.11 -16.47 14.41
C LEU A 282 -28.69 -16.21 13.88
N CYS A 283 -28.13 -17.12 13.07
CA CYS A 283 -26.83 -16.90 12.41
C CYS A 283 -26.88 -15.66 11.51
N LYS A 284 -27.96 -15.51 10.75
CA LYS A 284 -28.20 -14.33 9.91
C LYS A 284 -28.32 -13.06 10.74
N GLN A 285 -29.02 -13.10 11.88
CA GLN A 285 -29.13 -11.96 12.79
C GLN A 285 -27.76 -11.54 13.35
N ILE A 286 -26.93 -12.50 13.79
CA ILE A 286 -25.57 -12.21 14.26
C ILE A 286 -24.74 -11.60 13.12
N PHE A 287 -24.84 -12.16 11.92
CA PHE A 287 -24.14 -11.70 10.73
C PHE A 287 -24.50 -10.24 10.37
N GLU A 288 -25.79 -9.94 10.23
CA GLU A 288 -26.27 -8.59 9.88
C GLU A 288 -25.93 -7.57 10.97
N THR A 289 -26.06 -7.96 12.24
CA THR A 289 -25.71 -7.09 13.38
C THR A 289 -24.20 -6.83 13.42
N GLY A 290 -23.37 -7.85 13.20
CA GLY A 290 -21.91 -7.69 13.18
C GLY A 290 -21.42 -6.76 12.07
N LEU A 291 -22.02 -6.84 10.87
CA LEU A 291 -21.75 -5.88 9.79
C LEU A 291 -22.17 -4.45 10.15
N ALA A 292 -23.34 -4.29 10.76
CA ALA A 292 -23.83 -2.98 11.19
C ALA A 292 -22.93 -2.37 12.28
N GLU A 293 -22.52 -3.16 13.27
CA GLU A 293 -21.62 -2.74 14.33
C GLU A 293 -20.22 -2.45 13.80
N HIS A 294 -19.70 -3.21 12.84
CA HIS A 294 -18.44 -2.90 12.18
C HIS A 294 -18.48 -1.52 11.52
N LYS A 295 -19.54 -1.22 10.76
CA LYS A 295 -19.72 0.10 10.15
C LYS A 295 -19.78 1.22 11.19
N ARG A 296 -20.38 0.98 12.36
CA ARG A 296 -20.40 1.95 13.47
C ARG A 296 -19.01 2.16 14.06
N ARG A 297 -18.27 1.08 14.33
CA ARG A 297 -16.89 1.14 14.84
C ARG A 297 -15.96 1.87 13.88
N ASP A 298 -16.04 1.57 12.59
CA ASP A 298 -15.23 2.25 11.56
C ASP A 298 -15.52 3.73 11.50
N LYS A 299 -16.80 4.12 11.57
CA LYS A 299 -17.17 5.53 11.62
C LYS A 299 -16.60 6.22 12.85
N GLU A 300 -16.69 5.58 14.02
CA GLU A 300 -16.16 6.13 15.27
C GLU A 300 -14.64 6.29 15.24
N VAL A 301 -13.92 5.27 14.77
CA VAL A 301 -12.45 5.31 14.61
C VAL A 301 -12.02 6.39 13.62
N ASN A 302 -12.73 6.54 12.50
CA ASN A 302 -12.45 7.59 11.52
C ASN A 302 -12.70 9.00 12.09
N CYS A 303 -13.80 9.19 12.82
CA CYS A 303 -14.08 10.44 13.52
C CYS A 303 -12.99 10.76 14.56
N PHE A 304 -12.53 9.76 15.31
CA PHE A 304 -11.42 9.91 16.25
C PHE A 304 -10.14 10.40 15.57
N PHE A 305 -9.69 9.74 14.50
CA PHE A 305 -8.46 10.15 13.81
C PHE A 305 -8.57 11.52 13.16
N THR A 306 -9.76 11.89 12.67
CA THR A 306 -10.03 13.24 12.16
C THR A 306 -9.87 14.27 13.27
N GLY A 307 -10.53 14.06 14.42
CA GLY A 307 -10.42 14.96 15.57
C GLY A 307 -9.01 15.03 16.17
N GLN A 308 -8.30 13.90 16.23
CA GLN A 308 -6.89 13.85 16.66
C GLN A 308 -6.00 14.72 15.75
N ASN A 309 -6.13 14.57 14.43
CA ASN A 309 -5.37 15.36 13.47
C ASN A 309 -5.69 16.85 13.58
N GLU A 310 -6.97 17.22 13.72
CA GLU A 310 -7.39 18.62 13.91
C GLU A 310 -6.76 19.22 15.18
N THR A 311 -6.79 18.50 16.30
CA THR A 311 -6.14 18.94 17.55
C THR A 311 -4.64 19.12 17.35
N VAL A 312 -3.94 18.15 16.74
CA VAL A 312 -2.50 18.27 16.49
C VAL A 312 -2.17 19.48 15.62
N ILE A 313 -2.93 19.70 14.54
CA ILE A 313 -2.74 20.85 13.64
C ILE A 313 -2.95 22.17 14.39
N GLU A 314 -4.00 22.28 15.20
CA GLU A 314 -4.28 23.48 16.00
C GLU A 314 -3.10 23.83 16.92
N TYR A 315 -2.57 22.84 17.63
CA TYR A 315 -1.44 23.03 18.54
C TYR A 315 -0.13 23.31 17.80
N GLN A 316 0.13 22.65 16.68
CA GLN A 316 1.27 22.95 15.82
C GLN A 316 1.23 24.40 15.32
N GLN A 317 0.06 24.91 14.90
CA GLN A 317 -0.09 26.29 14.47
C GLN A 317 0.19 27.29 15.60
N LYS A 318 -0.30 27.01 16.82
CA LYS A 318 0.01 27.83 18.00
C LYS A 318 1.52 27.83 18.32
N ALA A 319 2.17 26.65 18.26
CA ALA A 319 3.61 26.53 18.47
C ALA A 319 4.41 27.32 17.41
N LEU A 320 4.04 27.20 16.13
CA LEU A 320 4.65 27.94 15.03
C LEU A 320 4.53 29.46 15.21
N HIS A 321 3.37 29.94 15.68
CA HIS A 321 3.18 31.36 15.97
C HIS A 321 4.10 31.86 17.10
N ILE A 322 4.24 31.08 18.18
CA ILE A 322 5.15 31.39 19.29
C ILE A 322 6.60 31.42 18.81
N LEU A 323 7.01 30.40 18.02
CA LEU A 323 8.35 30.28 17.48
C LEU A 323 8.69 31.43 16.53
N ALA A 324 7.80 31.77 15.59
CA ALA A 324 8.02 32.85 14.63
C ALA A 324 8.20 34.21 15.33
N ASN A 325 7.36 34.51 16.33
CA ASN A 325 7.49 35.72 17.14
C ASN A 325 8.84 35.77 17.89
N PHE A 326 9.27 34.62 18.46
CA PHE A 326 10.53 34.54 19.16
C PHE A 326 11.73 34.69 18.20
N GLU A 327 11.74 33.99 17.07
CA GLU A 327 12.83 34.03 16.09
C GLU A 327 13.04 35.43 15.53
N GLN A 328 11.94 36.14 15.22
CA GLN A 328 12.01 37.53 14.76
C GLN A 328 12.72 38.41 15.79
N GLN A 329 12.26 38.38 17.04
CA GLN A 329 12.86 39.17 18.12
C GLN A 329 14.30 38.72 18.43
N HIS A 330 14.57 37.42 18.37
CA HIS A 330 15.89 36.86 18.63
C HIS A 330 16.90 37.31 17.57
N LYS A 331 16.51 37.31 16.29
CA LYS A 331 17.35 37.82 15.20
C LYS A 331 17.71 39.30 15.37
N GLU A 332 16.75 40.14 15.74
CA GLU A 332 16.99 41.57 16.03
C GLU A 332 17.98 41.74 17.19
N ARG A 333 17.79 41.00 18.29
CA ARG A 333 18.68 41.01 19.46
C ARG A 333 20.10 40.56 19.12
N THR A 334 20.25 39.49 18.35
CA THR A 334 21.56 38.96 17.94
C THR A 334 22.33 39.98 17.09
N VAL A 335 21.66 40.70 16.20
CA VAL A 335 22.26 41.80 15.43
C VAL A 335 22.69 42.96 16.35
N ASP A 336 21.88 43.31 17.34
CA ASP A 336 22.21 44.36 18.30
C ASP A 336 23.38 43.98 19.21
N MET A 337 23.47 42.72 19.64
CA MET A 337 24.57 42.19 20.44
C MET A 337 25.90 42.23 19.69
N ARG A 338 25.91 41.91 18.39
CA ARG A 338 27.13 42.01 17.54
C ARG A 338 27.68 43.43 17.41
N LYS A 339 26.86 44.46 17.62
CA LYS A 339 27.26 45.88 17.50
C LYS A 339 27.78 46.48 18.82
N LEU A 340 27.60 45.79 19.95
CA LEU A 340 27.96 46.28 21.27
C LEU A 340 29.45 46.11 21.56
N SER A 341 30.11 47.20 22.00
CA SER A 341 31.52 47.18 22.43
C SER A 341 31.71 47.09 23.96
N ASP A 342 30.65 47.37 24.74
CA ASP A 342 30.67 47.32 26.20
C ASP A 342 30.41 45.89 26.69
N ARG A 343 31.41 45.30 27.37
CA ARG A 343 31.35 43.92 27.88
C ARG A 343 30.34 43.71 29.01
N GLU A 344 30.16 44.70 29.90
CA GLU A 344 29.21 44.55 31.00
C GLU A 344 27.77 44.63 30.49
N LEU A 345 27.51 45.54 29.55
CA LEU A 345 26.20 45.65 28.90
C LEU A 345 25.88 44.43 28.03
N LEU A 346 26.86 43.86 27.34
CA LEU A 346 26.71 42.62 26.56
C LEU A 346 26.33 41.45 27.47
N LYS A 347 26.97 41.30 28.63
CA LYS A 347 26.67 40.25 29.61
C LYS A 347 25.23 40.34 30.14
N VAL A 348 24.74 41.56 30.40
CA VAL A 348 23.33 41.78 30.80
C VAL A 348 22.36 41.33 29.69
N LYS A 349 22.64 41.67 28.42
CA LYS A 349 21.80 41.24 27.29
C LYS A 349 21.81 39.73 27.07
N ILE A 350 22.97 39.06 27.23
CA ILE A 350 23.07 37.60 27.14
C ILE A 350 22.20 36.94 28.21
N ASN A 351 22.25 37.42 29.46
CA ASN A 351 21.41 36.90 30.54
C ASN A 351 19.91 37.09 30.25
N GLN A 352 19.51 38.26 29.75
CA GLN A 352 18.12 38.50 29.34
C GLN A 352 17.66 37.55 28.23
N CYS A 353 18.50 37.33 27.21
CA CYS A 353 18.16 36.39 26.13
C CYS A 353 18.06 34.94 26.64
N ASN A 354 18.89 34.55 27.61
CA ASN A 354 18.79 33.25 28.26
C ASN A 354 17.46 33.10 29.04
N ASP A 355 17.06 34.14 29.80
CA ASP A 355 15.76 34.15 30.48
C ASP A 355 14.59 34.01 29.50
N GLU A 356 14.65 34.67 28.35
CA GLU A 356 13.65 34.57 27.29
C GLU A 356 13.62 33.19 26.61
N ILE A 357 14.78 32.56 26.34
CA ILE A 357 14.84 31.18 25.84
C ILE A 357 14.18 30.22 26.84
N ASN A 358 14.46 30.40 28.14
CA ASN A 358 13.82 29.62 29.19
C ASN A 358 12.30 29.86 29.24
N GLN A 359 11.83 31.08 28.99
CA GLN A 359 10.40 31.38 28.89
C GLN A 359 9.76 30.73 27.64
N LEU A 360 10.42 30.77 26.49
CA LEU A 360 9.99 30.10 25.26
C LEU A 360 9.81 28.60 25.51
N CYS A 361 10.82 27.96 26.08
CA CYS A 361 10.79 26.53 26.39
C CYS A 361 9.64 26.18 27.34
N LYS A 362 9.44 26.97 28.41
CA LYS A 362 8.28 26.80 29.30
C LYS A 362 6.94 26.96 28.57
N GLY A 363 6.85 27.92 27.65
CA GLY A 363 5.65 28.14 26.84
C GLY A 363 5.33 26.96 25.92
N LEU A 364 6.32 26.48 25.18
CA LEU A 364 6.18 25.33 24.28
C LEU A 364 5.90 24.03 25.04
N MET A 365 6.56 23.80 26.18
CA MET A 365 6.29 22.65 27.04
C MET A 365 4.88 22.67 27.65
N THR A 366 4.39 23.85 28.03
CA THR A 366 3.00 24.02 28.50
C THR A 366 2.01 23.69 27.39
N LEU A 367 2.32 24.12 26.17
CA LEU A 367 1.49 23.88 25.00
C LEU A 367 1.46 22.38 24.61
N GLU A 368 2.61 21.70 24.66
CA GLU A 368 2.69 20.24 24.51
C GLU A 368 1.88 19.51 25.59
N PHE A 369 1.99 19.93 26.85
CA PHE A 369 1.21 19.33 27.94
C PHE A 369 -0.31 19.47 27.71
N GLN A 370 -0.75 20.66 27.27
CA GLN A 370 -2.15 20.90 26.95
C GLN A 370 -2.63 20.03 25.79
N MET A 371 -1.83 19.90 24.72
CA MET A 371 -2.14 19.04 23.58
C MET A 371 -2.28 17.59 24.03
N VAL A 372 -1.32 17.06 24.78
CA VAL A 372 -1.34 15.68 25.29
C VAL A 372 -2.57 15.43 26.15
N SER A 373 -2.92 16.36 27.04
CA SER A 373 -4.14 16.25 27.85
C SER A 373 -5.40 16.17 26.99
N GLN A 374 -5.52 16.97 25.92
CA GLN A 374 -6.67 16.90 25.03
C GLN A 374 -6.71 15.61 24.21
N LEU A 375 -5.56 15.14 23.73
CA LEU A 375 -5.45 13.87 23.01
C LEU A 375 -5.83 12.67 23.90
N GLU A 376 -5.43 12.70 25.18
CA GLU A 376 -5.86 11.69 26.16
C GLU A 376 -7.37 11.69 26.36
N ASP A 377 -8.01 12.87 26.41
CA ASP A 377 -9.47 12.98 26.57
C ASP A 377 -10.23 12.50 25.32
N ILE A 378 -9.72 12.79 24.12
CA ILE A 378 -10.26 12.25 22.86
C ILE A 378 -10.11 10.72 22.84
N THR A 379 -8.96 10.20 23.27
CA THR A 379 -8.70 8.74 23.33
C THR A 379 -9.59 8.04 24.35
N LYS A 380 -9.82 8.64 25.52
CA LYS A 380 -10.76 8.10 26.52
C LYS A 380 -12.20 8.01 25.99
N ARG A 381 -12.64 9.04 25.25
CA ARG A 381 -13.98 9.01 24.62
C ARG A 381 -14.10 7.88 23.60
N LEU A 382 -13.06 7.67 22.78
CA LEU A 382 -13.01 6.53 21.86
C LEU A 382 -13.11 5.20 22.62
N ASP A 383 -12.33 5.01 23.68
CA ASP A 383 -12.34 3.75 24.45
C ASP A 383 -13.72 3.45 25.06
N ILE A 384 -14.41 4.47 25.60
CA ILE A 384 -15.78 4.33 26.11
C ILE A 384 -16.72 3.90 24.97
N ASN A 385 -16.75 4.64 23.87
CA ASN A 385 -17.67 4.39 22.76
C ASN A 385 -17.45 3.01 22.13
N ILE A 386 -16.19 2.63 21.90
CA ILE A 386 -15.84 1.32 21.37
C ILE A 386 -16.16 0.21 22.38
N SER A 387 -15.93 0.43 23.67
CA SER A 387 -16.29 -0.52 24.72
C SER A 387 -17.79 -0.78 24.77
N GLU A 388 -18.62 0.23 24.59
CA GLU A 388 -20.08 0.08 24.50
C GLU A 388 -20.49 -0.72 23.25
N MET A 389 -19.95 -0.39 22.08
CA MET A 389 -20.25 -1.11 20.82
C MET A 389 -19.83 -2.59 20.88
N VAL A 390 -18.60 -2.86 21.35
CA VAL A 390 -18.10 -4.23 21.52
C VAL A 390 -18.92 -4.96 22.58
N GLY A 391 -19.24 -4.32 23.70
CA GLY A 391 -20.09 -4.88 24.75
C GLY A 391 -21.44 -5.32 24.21
N TYR A 392 -22.13 -4.43 23.49
CA TYR A 392 -23.41 -4.72 22.83
C TYR A 392 -23.33 -5.92 21.88
N PHE A 393 -22.32 -5.94 21.00
CA PHE A 393 -22.13 -7.04 20.06
C PHE A 393 -21.88 -8.37 20.79
N THR A 394 -20.98 -8.39 21.79
CA THR A 394 -20.66 -9.62 22.53
C THR A 394 -21.84 -10.16 23.33
N GLU A 395 -22.67 -9.28 23.89
CA GLU A 395 -23.88 -9.69 24.61
C GLU A 395 -24.93 -10.28 23.65
N MET A 396 -25.11 -9.67 22.49
CA MET A 396 -26.00 -10.19 21.46
C MET A 396 -25.55 -11.57 20.96
N VAL A 397 -24.24 -11.77 20.76
CA VAL A 397 -23.66 -13.07 20.39
C VAL A 397 -23.93 -14.11 21.48
N ARG A 398 -23.71 -13.79 22.76
CA ARG A 398 -23.98 -14.68 23.90
C ARG A 398 -25.44 -15.09 23.99
N VAL A 399 -26.35 -14.13 23.94
CA VAL A 399 -27.79 -14.39 24.00
C VAL A 399 -28.24 -15.27 22.83
N SER A 400 -27.73 -14.99 21.63
CA SER A 400 -28.04 -15.77 20.43
C SER A 400 -27.47 -17.19 20.53
N ALA A 401 -26.22 -17.35 20.99
CA ALA A 401 -25.60 -18.65 21.19
C ALA A 401 -26.32 -19.49 22.26
N LEU A 402 -26.73 -18.87 23.37
CA LEU A 402 -27.56 -19.53 24.39
C LEU A 402 -28.90 -19.99 23.82
N ALA A 403 -29.57 -19.17 23.00
CA ALA A 403 -30.81 -19.56 22.33
C ALA A 403 -30.60 -20.71 21.34
N LEU A 404 -29.45 -20.75 20.65
CA LEU A 404 -29.06 -21.84 19.77
C LEU A 404 -28.78 -23.13 20.53
N LEU A 405 -28.06 -23.06 21.64
CA LEU A 405 -27.76 -24.20 22.49
C LEU A 405 -29.04 -24.76 23.14
N ASP A 406 -29.95 -23.89 23.60
CA ASP A 406 -31.24 -24.28 24.16
C ASP A 406 -32.12 -24.98 23.11
N ASP A 407 -32.20 -24.42 21.89
CA ASP A 407 -32.91 -25.03 20.76
C ASP A 407 -32.31 -26.39 20.37
N ALA A 408 -30.99 -26.45 20.20
CA ALA A 408 -30.29 -27.70 19.89
C ALA A 408 -30.50 -28.76 20.99
N SER A 409 -30.45 -28.37 22.26
CA SER A 409 -30.65 -29.29 23.39
C SER A 409 -32.09 -29.81 23.54
N LYS A 410 -33.07 -29.11 22.94
CA LYS A 410 -34.50 -29.46 22.97
C LYS A 410 -34.93 -30.36 21.83
N ASP A 411 -34.10 -30.54 20.80
CA ASP A 411 -34.29 -31.58 19.80
C ASP A 411 -34.09 -32.95 20.48
N ASN A 412 -35.14 -33.41 21.17
CA ASN A 412 -35.17 -34.69 21.85
C ASN A 412 -34.86 -35.81 20.85
N LEU A 413 -33.68 -36.40 20.95
CA LEU A 413 -33.31 -37.64 20.25
C LEU A 413 -34.35 -38.76 20.44
N ASP A 414 -35.14 -38.70 21.52
CA ASP A 414 -36.24 -39.61 21.83
C ASP A 414 -37.47 -39.50 20.91
N GLU A 415 -37.72 -38.33 20.29
CA GLU A 415 -38.90 -38.10 19.43
C GLU A 415 -38.65 -38.38 17.95
N PHE A 416 -37.39 -38.58 17.53
CA PHE A 416 -37.00 -38.61 16.12
C PHE A 416 -36.68 -39.98 15.52
N LEU A 417 -36.51 -41.02 16.33
CA LEU A 417 -36.48 -42.40 15.82
C LEU A 417 -37.85 -43.04 16.04
N PRO A 418 -38.62 -43.33 14.97
CA PRO A 418 -39.80 -44.19 15.07
C PRO A 418 -39.45 -45.48 15.81
N ASP A 419 -40.34 -45.97 16.67
CA ASP A 419 -40.11 -47.19 17.46
C ASP A 419 -39.66 -48.38 16.58
N ASP A 420 -40.11 -48.41 15.32
CA ASP A 420 -39.74 -49.40 14.31
C ASP A 420 -38.26 -49.34 13.89
N VAL A 421 -37.63 -48.17 13.90
CA VAL A 421 -36.20 -47.97 13.58
C VAL A 421 -35.33 -48.29 14.79
N ARG A 422 -35.83 -48.07 16.02
CA ARG A 422 -35.15 -48.45 17.27
C ARG A 422 -34.97 -49.96 17.41
N ILE A 423 -35.86 -50.75 16.80
CA ILE A 423 -35.85 -52.22 16.85
C ILE A 423 -34.84 -52.82 15.85
N LEU A 424 -34.43 -52.07 14.82
CA LEU A 424 -33.51 -52.54 13.78
C LEU A 424 -32.04 -52.56 14.23
N PHE A 425 -31.67 -51.81 15.27
CA PHE A 425 -30.29 -51.78 15.77
C PHE A 425 -30.00 -52.98 16.69
N THR A 426 -29.01 -53.78 16.29
CA THR A 426 -28.55 -54.96 17.06
C THR A 426 -27.81 -54.57 18.34
N ASP A 427 -27.21 -53.38 18.36
CA ASP A 427 -26.54 -52.77 19.51
C ASP A 427 -27.05 -51.34 19.71
N LYS A 428 -28.15 -51.24 20.47
CA LYS A 428 -28.84 -49.98 20.76
C LYS A 428 -27.98 -48.99 21.56
N GLU A 429 -27.10 -49.49 22.42
CA GLU A 429 -26.26 -48.65 23.29
C GLU A 429 -25.21 -47.92 22.45
N THR A 430 -24.50 -48.64 21.56
CA THR A 430 -23.47 -48.04 20.70
C THR A 430 -23.99 -46.96 19.76
N VAL A 431 -25.20 -47.11 19.20
CA VAL A 431 -25.82 -46.10 18.32
C VAL A 431 -26.26 -44.87 19.11
N MET A 432 -26.85 -45.06 20.28
CA MET A 432 -27.24 -43.95 21.16
C MET A 432 -26.03 -43.18 21.69
N ASP A 433 -24.94 -43.88 22.03
CA ASP A 433 -23.69 -43.26 22.45
C ASP A 433 -23.05 -42.44 21.33
N ALA A 434 -23.05 -42.95 20.09
CA ALA A 434 -22.54 -42.21 18.92
C ALA A 434 -23.37 -40.96 18.59
N LEU A 435 -24.70 -41.05 18.67
CA LEU A 435 -25.60 -39.91 18.46
C LEU A 435 -25.45 -38.85 19.56
N THR A 436 -25.31 -39.28 20.82
CA THR A 436 -25.08 -38.37 21.96
C THR A 436 -23.72 -37.67 21.80
N THR A 437 -22.68 -38.41 21.41
CA THR A 437 -21.34 -37.86 21.17
C THR A 437 -21.34 -36.85 20.01
N GLY A 438 -22.02 -37.16 18.90
CA GLY A 438 -22.16 -36.22 17.77
C GLY A 438 -22.95 -34.95 18.15
N HIS A 439 -24.01 -35.10 18.94
CA HIS A 439 -24.77 -33.97 19.49
C HIS A 439 -23.89 -33.07 20.37
N ASP A 440 -23.12 -33.65 21.31
CA ASP A 440 -22.21 -32.92 22.17
C ASP A 440 -21.12 -32.18 21.36
N ASN A 441 -20.60 -32.80 20.30
CA ASN A 441 -19.63 -32.19 19.39
C ASN A 441 -20.22 -30.96 18.67
N HIS A 442 -21.48 -31.03 18.22
CA HIS A 442 -22.15 -29.91 17.57
C HIS A 442 -22.40 -28.73 18.54
N LEU A 443 -22.83 -29.01 19.78
CA LEU A 443 -22.96 -27.99 20.83
C LEU A 443 -21.62 -27.32 21.11
N MET A 444 -20.53 -28.10 21.17
CA MET A 444 -19.18 -27.58 21.35
C MET A 444 -18.77 -26.63 20.21
N LYS A 445 -19.11 -26.94 18.95
CA LYS A 445 -18.85 -26.05 17.80
C LYS A 445 -19.56 -24.70 17.91
N ILE A 446 -20.79 -24.66 18.45
CA ILE A 446 -21.52 -23.41 18.70
C ILE A 446 -20.79 -22.59 19.76
N ASN A 447 -20.44 -23.23 20.89
CA ASN A 447 -19.75 -22.58 22.01
C ASN A 447 -18.34 -22.08 21.63
N ASP A 448 -17.60 -22.85 20.83
CA ASP A 448 -16.30 -22.45 20.29
C ASP A 448 -16.44 -21.24 19.38
N ARG A 449 -17.48 -21.23 18.52
CA ARG A 449 -17.74 -20.08 17.65
C ARG A 449 -18.09 -18.84 18.46
N GLU A 450 -18.96 -18.94 19.45
CA GLU A 450 -19.28 -17.85 20.39
C GLU A 450 -18.01 -17.30 21.05
N THR A 451 -17.19 -18.19 21.60
CA THR A 451 -15.92 -17.83 22.27
C THR A 451 -14.98 -17.11 21.31
N GLN A 452 -14.87 -17.58 20.07
CA GLN A 452 -14.05 -16.95 19.04
C GLN A 452 -14.54 -15.54 18.72
N LEU A 453 -15.85 -15.34 18.53
CA LEU A 453 -16.43 -14.03 18.24
C LEU A 453 -16.17 -13.03 19.37
N VAL A 454 -16.44 -13.44 20.61
CA VAL A 454 -16.27 -12.60 21.80
C VAL A 454 -14.80 -12.27 22.06
N SER A 455 -13.92 -13.27 21.97
CA SER A 455 -12.49 -13.08 22.21
C SER A 455 -11.85 -12.18 21.14
N ARG A 456 -12.21 -12.34 19.87
CA ARG A 456 -11.70 -11.50 18.78
C ARG A 456 -12.13 -10.05 18.92
N ALA A 457 -13.41 -9.79 19.18
CA ALA A 457 -13.91 -8.42 19.35
C ALA A 457 -13.22 -7.70 20.52
N ASN A 458 -13.05 -8.38 21.66
CA ASN A 458 -12.35 -7.82 22.82
C ASN A 458 -10.85 -7.63 22.57
N SER A 459 -10.19 -8.60 21.95
CA SER A 459 -8.76 -8.51 21.63
C SER A 459 -8.47 -7.37 20.65
N TRP A 460 -9.32 -7.22 19.63
CA TRP A 460 -9.24 -6.11 18.68
C TRP A 460 -9.35 -4.76 19.38
N LYS A 461 -10.31 -4.59 20.30
CA LYS A 461 -10.46 -3.34 21.08
C LYS A 461 -9.20 -3.03 21.86
N VAL A 462 -8.68 -4.00 22.62
CA VAL A 462 -7.47 -3.82 23.43
C VAL A 462 -6.28 -3.43 22.55
N ALA A 463 -6.12 -4.10 21.41
CA ALA A 463 -5.06 -3.79 20.46
C ALA A 463 -5.19 -2.38 19.86
N LEU A 464 -6.40 -1.96 19.49
CA LEU A 464 -6.68 -0.63 18.96
C LEU A 464 -6.29 0.47 19.95
N ILE A 465 -6.83 0.42 21.17
CA ILE A 465 -6.58 1.46 22.17
C ILE A 465 -5.11 1.50 22.57
N LYS A 466 -4.48 0.34 22.79
CA LYS A 466 -3.06 0.27 23.11
C LYS A 466 -2.19 0.81 21.97
N GLY A 467 -2.51 0.47 20.72
CA GLY A 467 -1.77 0.95 19.55
C GLY A 467 -1.80 2.48 19.41
N ILE A 468 -2.95 3.10 19.70
CA ILE A 468 -3.10 4.56 19.74
C ILE A 468 -2.23 5.16 20.85
N GLN A 469 -2.33 4.63 22.07
CA GLN A 469 -1.57 5.12 23.22
C GLN A 469 -0.05 5.02 23.01
N ASP A 470 0.43 3.88 22.48
CA ASP A 470 1.85 3.66 22.21
C ASP A 470 2.38 4.63 21.13
N LYS A 471 1.58 4.89 20.09
CA LYS A 471 1.90 5.85 19.04
C LYS A 471 1.98 7.28 19.60
N ASP A 472 0.96 7.72 20.32
CA ASP A 472 0.87 9.06 20.90
C ASP A 472 2.03 9.31 21.89
N LEU A 473 2.35 8.31 22.72
CA LEU A 473 3.50 8.36 23.63
C LEU A 473 4.83 8.50 22.88
N LYS A 474 5.03 7.77 21.78
CA LYS A 474 6.25 7.83 20.97
C LYS A 474 6.40 9.20 20.32
N GLU A 475 5.33 9.72 19.72
CA GLU A 475 5.34 11.02 19.06
C GLU A 475 5.56 12.17 20.05
N ASN A 476 4.91 12.13 21.21
CA ASN A 476 5.13 13.09 22.29
C ASN A 476 6.61 13.11 22.74
N ARG A 477 7.22 11.94 22.98
CA ARG A 477 8.65 11.86 23.33
C ARG A 477 9.56 12.44 22.26
N MET A 478 9.23 12.26 20.97
CA MET A 478 9.99 12.87 19.88
C MET A 478 9.88 14.39 19.91
N ARG A 479 8.67 14.95 20.04
CA ARG A 479 8.46 16.41 20.13
C ARG A 479 9.18 17.03 21.33
N ILE A 480 9.08 16.43 22.51
CA ILE A 480 9.81 16.89 23.70
C ILE A 480 11.33 16.86 23.47
N LYS A 481 11.85 15.84 22.80
CA LYS A 481 13.29 15.76 22.49
C LYS A 481 13.70 16.85 21.50
N ASP A 482 12.89 17.14 20.49
CA ASP A 482 13.14 18.21 19.52
C ASP A 482 13.13 19.59 20.18
N LEU A 483 12.21 19.83 21.12
CA LEU A 483 12.19 21.06 21.91
C LEU A 483 13.48 21.26 22.71
N HIS A 484 13.98 20.22 23.39
CA HIS A 484 15.26 20.30 24.10
C HIS A 484 16.43 20.55 23.14
N ARG A 485 16.49 19.84 22.01
CA ARG A 485 17.54 20.04 21.00
C ARG A 485 17.53 21.47 20.44
N TYR A 486 16.35 22.03 20.22
CA TYR A 486 16.21 23.42 19.78
C TYR A 486 16.67 24.41 20.85
N MET A 487 16.34 24.16 22.12
CA MET A 487 16.83 24.96 23.24
C MET A 487 18.37 24.93 23.35
N ASP A 488 18.98 23.74 23.28
CA ASP A 488 20.43 23.59 23.31
C ASP A 488 21.10 24.36 22.17
N HIS A 489 20.51 24.31 20.97
CA HIS A 489 20.99 25.08 19.81
C HIS A 489 21.00 26.60 20.07
N LEU A 490 19.91 27.14 20.62
CA LEU A 490 19.83 28.55 20.96
C LEU A 490 20.81 28.96 22.07
N LEU A 491 21.07 28.07 23.04
CA LEU A 491 22.05 28.33 24.09
C LEU A 491 23.49 28.34 23.55
N VAL A 492 23.84 27.40 22.66
CA VAL A 492 25.16 27.39 21.99
C VAL A 492 25.38 28.66 21.18
N GLN A 493 24.36 29.17 20.48
CA GLN A 493 24.45 30.46 19.79
C GLN A 493 24.74 31.64 20.73
N LEU A 494 24.28 31.59 21.98
CA LEU A 494 24.58 32.61 22.99
C LEU A 494 26.00 32.49 23.55
N GLU A 495 26.56 31.28 23.61
CA GLU A 495 27.95 31.06 24.05
C GLU A 495 28.96 31.70 23.09
N GLU A 496 28.64 31.83 21.81
CA GLU A 496 29.48 32.53 20.82
C GLU A 496 29.72 34.02 21.14
N PHE A 497 28.91 34.61 22.03
CA PHE A 497 29.01 36.02 22.45
C PHE A 497 29.76 36.22 23.77
N GLN A 498 30.15 35.16 24.48
CA GLN A 498 30.91 35.20 25.73
C GLN A 498 32.42 35.22 25.47
#